data_AF-A0A9D6YRY3-F1
#
_entry.id   AF-A0A9D6YRY3-F1
#
_cell.length_a   1.000
_cell.length_b   1.000
_cell.length_c   1.000
_cell.angle_alpha   90.00
_cell.angle_beta   90.00
_cell.angle_gamma   90.00
#
_symmetry.space_group_name_H-M   'P 1'
#
loop_
_entity.id
_entity.type
_entity.pdbx_description
1 polymer ?
#
loop_
_entity_poly.entity_id
_entity_poly.type
_entity_poly.pdbx_seq_one_letter_code
_entity_poly.pdbx_strand_id
1 'polypeptide(L)' 'MSETVLEVKNLKTYFYTPDGVVKAVDGVNLSVKRG' A
#
# COMPACT_ATOMS: atom_id res chain seq x y z
N MET A 1 9.80 9.55 21.25
CA MET A 1 8.79 9.11 20.27
C MET A 1 9.46 8.09 19.36
N SER A 2 8.83 6.96 19.04
CA SER A 2 9.41 5.99 18.11
C SER A 2 9.48 6.60 16.70
N GLU A 3 10.67 6.52 16.09
CA GLU A 3 10.99 7.05 14.76
C GLU A 3 10.24 6.27 13.67
N THR A 4 9.57 6.95 12.74
CA THR A 4 8.98 6.28 11.56
C THR A 4 10.08 5.94 10.57
N VAL A 5 10.20 4.66 10.22
CA VAL A 5 11.24 4.16 9.30
C VAL A 5 10.72 3.89 7.89
N LEU A 6 9.40 3.71 7.73
CA LEU A 6 8.75 3.60 6.43
C LEU A 6 7.41 4.32 6.48
N GLU A 7 7.16 5.16 5.49
CA GLU A 7 5.86 5.79 5.26
C GLU A 7 5.41 5.50 3.82
N VAL A 8 4.23 4.92 3.68
CA VAL A 8 3.57 4.70 2.39
C VAL A 8 2.23 5.42 2.40
N LYS A 9 1.99 6.23 1.38
CA LYS A 9 0.77 7.02 1.23
C LYS A 9 0.03 6.60 -0.04
N ASN A 10 -1.26 6.33 0.11
CA ASN A 10 -2.20 6.04 -0.98
C ASN A 10 -1.71 4.96 -1.96
N LEU A 11 -1.15 3.87 -1.44
CA LEU A 11 -0.65 2.76 -2.25
C LEU A 11 -1.80 2.15 -3.07
N LYS A 12 -1.59 2.06 -4.37
CA LYS A 12 -2.52 1.46 -5.33
C LYS A 12 -1.77 0.48 -6.20
N THR A 13 -2.31 -0.72 -6.37
CA THR A 13 -1.72 -1.77 -7.20
C THR A 13 -2.84 -2.64 -7.75
N TYR A 14 -2.94 -2.70 -9.07
CA TYR A 14 -3.99 -3.41 -9.78
C TYR A 14 -3.38 -4.45 -10.72
N PHE A 15 -4.03 -5.59 -10.82
CA PHE A 15 -3.69 -6.65 -11.76
C PHE A 15 -4.73 -6.71 -12.87
N TYR A 16 -4.26 -6.77 -14.11
CA TYR A 16 -5.11 -6.83 -15.29
C TYR A 16 -5.17 -8.29 -15.76
N THR A 17 -6.38 -8.84 -15.81
CA THR A 17 -6.67 -10.19 -16.29
C THR A 17 -7.63 -10.12 -17.48
N PRO A 18 -7.73 -11.17 -18.31
CA PRO A 18 -8.73 -11.22 -19.38
C PRO A 18 -10.17 -11.00 -18.90
N ASP A 19 -10.48 -11.43 -17.67
CA ASP A 19 -11.81 -11.33 -17.07
C ASP A 19 -12.05 -9.98 -16.36
N GLY A 20 -11.05 -9.08 -16.34
CA GLY A 20 -11.16 -7.73 -15.81
C GLY A 20 -10.00 -7.31 -14.90
N VAL A 21 -10.23 -6.22 -14.17
CA VAL A 21 -9.23 -5.59 -13.28
C VAL A 21 -9.44 -6.04 -11.83
N VAL A 22 -8.41 -6.64 -11.24
CA VAL A 22 -8.38 -7.01 -9.82
C VAL A 22 -7.59 -5.95 -9.05
N LYS A 23 -8.25 -5.28 -8.11
CA LYS A 23 -7.61 -4.28 -7.25
C LYS A 23 -6.94 -4.96 -6.05
N ALA A 24 -5.65 -5.28 -6.15
CA ALA A 24 -4.93 -5.94 -5.07
C ALA A 24 -4.63 -5.02 -3.89
N VAL A 25 -4.35 -3.74 -4.17
CA VAL A 25 -4.22 -2.69 -3.17
C VAL A 25 -4.92 -1.45 -3.70
N ASP A 26 -5.82 -0.83 -2.94
CA ASP A 26 -6.50 0.40 -3.34
C ASP A 26 -6.52 1.41 -2.19
N GLY A 27 -5.61 2.39 -2.25
CA GLY A 27 -5.60 3.55 -1.36
C GLY A 27 -5.06 3.29 0.04
N VAL A 28 -4.12 2.36 0.20
CA VAL A 28 -3.58 1.99 1.52
C VAL A 28 -2.55 3.02 2.01
N ASN A 29 -2.69 3.44 3.27
CA ASN A 29 -1.69 4.20 4.01
C ASN A 29 -1.02 3.29 5.04
N LEU A 30 0.32 3.27 5.09
CA LEU A 30 1.12 2.45 6.00
C LEU A 30 2.19 3.33 6.66
N SER A 31 2.36 3.17 7.97
CA SER A 31 3.46 3.76 8.72
C SER A 31 4.10 2.67 9.57
N VAL A 32 5.40 2.45 9.37
CA VAL A 32 6.20 1.49 10.15
C VAL A 32 7.12 2.28 11.07
N LYS A 33 7.06 1.93 12.35
CA LYS A 33 7.87 2.52 13.41
C LYS A 33 9.12 1.68 13.65
N ARG A 34 10.21 2.33 14.07
CA ARG A 34 11.44 1.68 14.51
C ARG A 34 11.14 0.83 15.73
N GLY A 35 11.54 -0.44 15.67
CA GLY A 35 11.54 -1.38 16.79
C GLY A 35 12.73 -1.16 17.72
#